data_AF-A0A928STV4-F1
#
_entry.id   AF-A0A928STV4-F1
#
_cell.length_a   1.000
_cell.length_b   1.000
_cell.length_c   1.000
_cell.angle_alpha   90.00
_cell.angle_beta   90.00
_cell.angle_gamma   90.00
#
_symmetry.space_group_name_H-M   'P 1'
#
loop_
_entity.id
_entity.type
_entity.pdbx_description
1 polymer ?
#
loop_
_entity_poly.entity_id
_entity_poly.type
_entity_poly.pdbx_seq_one_letter_code
_entity_poly.pdbx_strand_id
1 'polypeptide(L)'
;MRTALAAFSTALLAARALAAAPEARSIALGDGSASVNLLVDRDDDDDDGVPDFEAATPRSAALGDVVWVVTKPRKLEAAEGDSLRLIVNGKPIAPSAALGLRLSRFGLQGVRAGATRLGLTGLDIDANVLDLLALDGTGNSVDFARSHASLSRSLPVDQTDLEALSFVVAGPPAALPRWLSVASFRPDLSPLDTLGELALDPRPCPPGLAAGLVCRGTPPIKSAGDIVDRSHPEAVLHSLLAEVGGRLVIGVEQAMAALKVGGPRASALGALPRFRGKLRVRLVRASPGGAPPIGGDDAGAIAVAKRELDTANALWGQCGIVFGPDSELDVALVDPPGPHLLAIGCDLGTPASGGEIALGVDDREVRVATRPGQSPTQVASLLAVALRRAGFRAVVSPNALISPGALRSVDVLVRRANGQPARVAPLGALASSDPTLGVCVGSVELADGLSHFSDFDAAAGTLEERTLLKAFDDADPSTIEVLIVPAFGRAGRIGESFIFSEGASLRNAVIVDRAGIRAGARSFALAHELGHILLDLPGHPDDYGVDRPSLLMDADATDPSVFGPRRLTLSDCERAIRQSGPKAPMPLLSAWPLSGSRRTPPKTPR
;
A
#
# COMPACT_ATOMS: atom_id res chain seq x y z
N MET A 1 -4.99 -15.20 32.31
CA MET A 1 -3.78 -15.24 31.47
C MET A 1 -3.47 -16.63 30.87
N ARG A 2 -3.49 -17.74 31.62
CA ARG A 2 -3.22 -19.09 31.06
C ARG A 2 -4.32 -19.66 30.15
N THR A 3 -5.57 -19.23 30.32
CA THR A 3 -6.70 -19.61 29.45
C THR A 3 -6.73 -18.86 28.11
N ALA A 4 -6.18 -17.64 28.05
CA ALA A 4 -6.07 -16.87 26.79
C ALA A 4 -4.99 -17.43 25.86
N LEU A 5 -3.88 -17.96 26.40
CA LEU A 5 -2.80 -18.57 25.60
C LEU A 5 -3.22 -19.90 24.94
N ALA A 6 -4.10 -20.67 25.59
CA ALA A 6 -4.61 -21.92 25.05
C ALA A 6 -5.59 -21.68 23.88
N ALA A 7 -6.47 -20.68 23.99
CA ALA A 7 -7.36 -20.26 22.90
C ALA A 7 -6.60 -19.66 21.70
N PHE A 8 -5.51 -18.92 21.96
CA PHE A 8 -4.64 -18.39 20.91
C PHE A 8 -3.93 -19.52 20.13
N SER A 9 -3.55 -20.61 20.79
CA SER A 9 -2.84 -21.73 20.14
C SER A 9 -3.75 -22.61 19.27
N THR A 10 -5.00 -22.85 19.67
CA THR A 10 -5.98 -23.56 18.83
C THR A 10 -6.47 -22.71 17.66
N ALA A 11 -6.65 -21.40 17.84
CA ALA A 11 -6.98 -20.47 16.76
C ALA A 11 -5.85 -20.34 15.73
N LEU A 12 -4.58 -20.35 16.15
CA LEU A 12 -3.42 -20.29 15.24
C LEU A 12 -3.22 -21.61 14.45
N LEU A 13 -3.56 -22.75 15.04
CA LEU A 13 -3.57 -24.05 14.34
C LEU A 13 -4.70 -24.14 13.30
N ALA A 14 -5.88 -23.59 13.60
CA ALA A 14 -6.94 -23.41 12.62
C ALA A 14 -6.52 -22.43 11.51
N ALA A 15 -5.94 -21.26 11.86
CA ALA A 15 -5.47 -20.28 10.88
C ALA A 15 -4.33 -20.80 9.99
N ARG A 16 -3.44 -21.66 10.50
CA ARG A 16 -2.44 -22.37 9.68
C ARG A 16 -3.04 -23.42 8.76
N ALA A 17 -4.13 -24.08 9.17
CA ALA A 17 -4.90 -24.97 8.29
C ALA A 17 -5.68 -24.18 7.22
N LEU A 18 -6.08 -22.94 7.50
CA LEU A 18 -6.70 -22.02 6.52
C LEU A 18 -5.68 -21.40 5.53
N ALA A 19 -4.39 -21.34 5.86
CA ALA A 19 -3.34 -20.69 5.04
C ALA A 19 -2.65 -21.62 4.03
N ALA A 20 -2.75 -22.94 4.23
CA ALA A 20 -2.34 -23.89 3.20
C ALA A 20 -3.33 -23.80 2.05
N ALA A 21 -2.85 -23.79 0.80
CA ALA A 21 -3.72 -24.03 -0.36
C ALA A 21 -4.59 -25.25 -0.01
N PRO A 22 -5.92 -25.16 -0.07
CA PRO A 22 -6.79 -26.23 0.40
C PRO A 22 -6.36 -27.51 -0.30
N GLU A 23 -5.78 -28.46 0.47
CA GLU A 23 -5.59 -29.79 -0.06
C GLU A 23 -6.98 -30.31 -0.40
N ALA A 24 -7.20 -30.57 -1.69
CA ALA A 24 -8.51 -30.91 -2.22
C ALA A 24 -9.21 -31.93 -1.32
N ARG A 25 -10.31 -31.48 -0.69
CA ARG A 25 -10.87 -32.16 0.46
C ARG A 25 -11.39 -33.53 0.04
N SER A 26 -10.86 -34.61 0.61
CA SER A 26 -11.27 -35.97 0.25
C SER A 26 -12.06 -36.64 1.37
N ILE A 27 -13.23 -37.19 1.06
CA ILE A 27 -14.06 -37.98 1.98
C ILE A 27 -14.18 -39.42 1.48
N ALA A 28 -13.91 -40.39 2.36
CA ALA A 28 -14.07 -41.81 2.06
C ALA A 28 -15.45 -42.29 2.55
N LEU A 29 -16.29 -42.79 1.65
CA LEU A 29 -17.65 -43.22 1.97
C LEU A 29 -17.88 -44.72 1.71
N GLY A 30 -18.46 -45.38 2.72
CA GLY A 30 -18.85 -46.80 2.72
C GLY A 30 -20.22 -47.06 2.10
N ASP A 31 -20.94 -48.06 2.60
CA ASP A 31 -22.37 -48.26 2.31
C ASP A 31 -23.21 -47.39 3.26
N GLY A 32 -24.45 -47.06 2.88
CA GLY A 32 -25.41 -46.35 3.74
C GLY A 32 -25.79 -44.96 3.22
N SER A 33 -25.92 -43.98 4.11
CA SER A 33 -26.21 -42.59 3.76
C SER A 33 -25.15 -41.64 4.30
N ALA A 34 -24.86 -40.58 3.56
CA ALA A 34 -23.94 -39.53 3.93
C ALA A 34 -24.54 -38.15 3.63
N SER A 35 -24.23 -37.16 4.48
CA SER A 35 -24.57 -35.76 4.22
C SER A 35 -23.29 -34.97 3.95
N VAL A 36 -23.32 -34.11 2.95
CA VAL A 36 -22.19 -33.24 2.58
C VAL A 36 -22.67 -31.80 2.46
N ASN A 37 -22.04 -30.89 3.19
CA ASN A 37 -22.28 -29.46 3.05
C ASN A 37 -21.21 -28.85 2.13
N LEU A 38 -21.64 -28.04 1.17
CA LEU A 38 -20.81 -27.38 0.18
C LEU A 38 -21.15 -25.89 0.15
N LEU A 39 -20.21 -25.06 -0.30
CA LEU A 39 -20.51 -23.69 -0.73
C LEU A 39 -20.69 -23.64 -2.24
N VAL A 40 -21.43 -22.63 -2.71
CA VAL A 40 -21.35 -22.20 -4.11
C VAL A 40 -19.95 -21.63 -4.33
N ASP A 41 -19.24 -22.19 -5.31
CA ASP A 41 -17.82 -21.94 -5.58
C ASP A 41 -17.61 -20.64 -6.39
N ARG A 42 -17.95 -19.51 -5.74
CA ARG A 42 -18.11 -18.16 -6.34
C ARG A 42 -16.81 -17.37 -6.47
N ASP A 43 -15.78 -17.77 -5.75
CA ASP A 43 -14.48 -17.12 -5.77
C ASP A 43 -13.64 -17.56 -6.98
N ASP A 44 -12.45 -16.98 -7.05
CA ASP A 44 -11.51 -17.02 -8.16
C ASP A 44 -10.16 -17.43 -7.60
N ASP A 45 -10.04 -18.70 -7.19
CA ASP A 45 -8.83 -19.23 -6.54
C ASP A 45 -7.62 -19.25 -7.48
N ASP A 46 -7.85 -19.23 -8.80
CA ASP A 46 -6.81 -19.24 -9.82
C ASP A 46 -6.49 -17.86 -10.43
N ASP A 47 -7.11 -16.80 -9.91
CA ASP A 47 -6.92 -15.39 -10.25
C ASP A 47 -7.15 -15.06 -11.74
N ASP A 48 -8.05 -15.77 -12.44
CA ASP A 48 -8.43 -15.51 -13.82
C ASP A 48 -9.66 -14.59 -13.99
N GLY A 49 -10.30 -14.23 -12.88
CA GLY A 49 -11.45 -13.32 -12.80
C GLY A 49 -12.80 -13.96 -13.15
N VAL A 50 -12.84 -15.29 -13.26
CA VAL A 50 -14.04 -16.08 -13.48
C VAL A 50 -14.34 -16.88 -12.21
N PRO A 51 -15.59 -16.88 -11.72
CA PRO A 51 -15.97 -17.79 -10.64
C PRO A 51 -15.64 -19.24 -10.99
N ASP A 52 -15.07 -20.00 -10.05
CA ASP A 52 -14.59 -21.36 -10.30
C ASP A 52 -15.72 -22.32 -10.73
N PHE A 53 -16.96 -22.10 -10.25
CA PHE A 53 -18.14 -22.84 -10.72
C PHE A 53 -18.51 -22.57 -12.20
N GLU A 54 -18.10 -21.45 -12.79
CA GLU A 54 -18.33 -21.10 -14.20
C GLU A 54 -17.28 -21.70 -15.14
N ALA A 55 -16.12 -22.13 -14.60
CA ALA A 55 -15.04 -22.69 -15.40
C ALA A 55 -15.48 -23.97 -16.13
N ALA A 56 -15.34 -23.97 -17.46
CA ALA A 56 -15.63 -25.15 -18.29
C ALA A 56 -14.55 -26.24 -18.16
N THR A 57 -13.32 -25.85 -17.82
CA THR A 57 -12.19 -26.74 -17.58
C THR A 57 -11.36 -26.15 -16.45
N PRO A 58 -11.75 -26.38 -15.18
CA PRO A 58 -11.11 -25.77 -14.03
C PRO A 58 -9.64 -26.18 -13.95
N ARG A 59 -8.76 -25.22 -13.66
CA ARG A 59 -7.35 -25.49 -13.38
C ARG A 59 -7.20 -26.16 -12.03
N SER A 60 -6.00 -26.65 -11.72
CA SER A 60 -5.77 -27.30 -10.42
C SER A 60 -6.01 -26.38 -9.21
N ALA A 61 -5.84 -25.07 -9.37
CA ALA A 61 -6.11 -24.08 -8.32
C ALA A 61 -7.62 -23.91 -8.09
N ALA A 62 -8.41 -23.75 -9.17
CA ALA A 62 -9.88 -23.72 -9.21
C ALA A 62 -10.59 -25.04 -8.77
N LEU A 63 -9.85 -25.99 -8.19
CA LEU A 63 -10.38 -27.24 -7.65
C LEU A 63 -10.17 -27.33 -6.13
N GLY A 64 -9.75 -26.24 -5.49
CA GLY A 64 -9.52 -26.14 -4.05
C GLY A 64 -10.77 -26.46 -3.23
N ASP A 65 -11.91 -25.93 -3.64
CA ASP A 65 -13.20 -26.08 -2.95
C ASP A 65 -14.00 -27.32 -3.37
N VAL A 66 -13.45 -28.14 -4.27
CA VAL A 66 -14.08 -29.40 -4.67
C VAL A 66 -13.91 -30.46 -3.59
N VAL A 67 -15.04 -31.00 -3.13
CA VAL A 67 -15.05 -32.15 -2.21
C VAL A 67 -14.98 -33.44 -3.00
N TRP A 68 -13.84 -34.12 -2.95
CA TRP A 68 -13.59 -35.40 -3.58
C TRP A 68 -14.17 -36.55 -2.77
N VAL A 69 -15.15 -37.25 -3.33
CA VAL A 69 -15.68 -38.49 -2.79
C VAL A 69 -14.86 -39.66 -3.30
N VAL A 70 -14.37 -40.50 -2.39
CA VAL A 70 -13.67 -41.75 -2.67
C VAL A 70 -14.50 -42.92 -2.15
N THR A 71 -14.83 -43.86 -3.02
CA THR A 71 -15.63 -45.05 -2.69
C THR A 71 -15.24 -46.24 -3.57
N LYS A 72 -15.77 -47.43 -3.27
CA LYS A 72 -15.68 -48.57 -4.20
C LYS A 72 -16.40 -48.20 -5.50
N PRO A 73 -16.04 -48.77 -6.66
CA PRO A 73 -16.75 -48.49 -7.91
C PRO A 73 -18.26 -48.77 -7.78
N ARG A 74 -19.08 -47.72 -7.77
CA ARG A 74 -20.55 -47.78 -7.65
C ARG A 74 -21.20 -47.13 -8.85
N LYS A 75 -22.34 -47.65 -9.30
CA LYS A 75 -23.12 -47.04 -10.37
C LYS A 75 -23.93 -45.87 -9.79
N LEU A 76 -23.94 -44.72 -10.45
CA LEU A 76 -24.90 -43.64 -10.13
C LEU A 76 -26.27 -44.02 -10.72
N GLU A 77 -27.26 -44.20 -9.86
CA GLU A 77 -28.60 -44.70 -10.20
C GLU A 77 -29.65 -43.58 -10.17
N ALA A 78 -29.48 -42.60 -9.28
CA ALA A 78 -30.38 -41.47 -9.14
C ALA A 78 -29.60 -40.16 -8.89
N ALA A 79 -30.16 -39.06 -9.40
CA ALA A 79 -29.71 -37.72 -9.11
C ALA A 79 -30.94 -36.80 -9.09
N GLU A 80 -31.26 -36.25 -7.93
CA GLU A 80 -32.39 -35.34 -7.72
C GLU A 80 -31.87 -33.97 -7.30
N GLY A 81 -32.26 -32.91 -8.00
CA GLY A 81 -31.69 -31.57 -7.82
C GLY A 81 -30.52 -31.26 -8.74
N ASP A 82 -30.12 -30.01 -8.71
CA ASP A 82 -29.16 -29.37 -9.63
C ASP A 82 -28.37 -28.26 -8.91
N SER A 83 -28.20 -28.39 -7.58
CA SER A 83 -27.45 -27.44 -6.76
C SER A 83 -25.93 -27.61 -6.90
N LEU A 84 -25.47 -28.74 -7.44
CA LEU A 84 -24.06 -29.06 -7.66
C LEU A 84 -23.80 -29.62 -9.07
N ARG A 85 -22.53 -29.60 -9.47
CA ARG A 85 -21.98 -30.38 -10.59
C ARG A 85 -20.96 -31.40 -10.08
N LEU A 86 -20.75 -32.46 -10.86
CA LEU A 86 -19.74 -33.48 -10.57
C LEU A 86 -18.46 -33.18 -11.34
N ILE A 87 -17.30 -33.38 -10.72
CA ILE A 87 -16.01 -33.38 -11.41
C ILE A 87 -15.56 -34.82 -11.61
N VAL A 88 -15.60 -35.30 -12.85
CA VAL A 88 -15.20 -36.67 -13.22
C VAL A 88 -14.06 -36.59 -14.22
N ASN A 89 -12.91 -37.18 -13.89
CA ASN A 89 -11.69 -37.12 -14.72
C ASN A 89 -11.30 -35.68 -15.11
N GLY A 90 -11.45 -34.73 -14.16
CA GLY A 90 -11.16 -33.32 -14.36
C GLY A 90 -12.17 -32.55 -15.22
N LYS A 91 -13.29 -33.17 -15.60
CA LYS A 91 -14.35 -32.52 -16.39
C LYS A 91 -15.60 -32.28 -15.55
N PRO A 92 -16.15 -31.05 -15.55
CA PRO A 92 -17.45 -30.78 -14.95
C PRO A 92 -18.57 -31.45 -15.76
N ILE A 93 -19.46 -32.18 -15.09
CA ILE A 93 -20.66 -32.78 -15.67
C ILE A 93 -21.85 -32.58 -14.74
N ALA A 94 -23.04 -32.38 -15.31
CA ALA A 94 -24.27 -32.35 -14.53
C ALA A 94 -24.55 -33.74 -13.91
N PRO A 95 -25.10 -33.84 -12.68
CA PRO A 95 -25.40 -35.12 -12.05
C PRO A 95 -26.29 -36.04 -12.90
N SER A 96 -27.30 -35.47 -13.56
CA SER A 96 -28.20 -36.20 -14.45
C SER A 96 -27.49 -36.79 -15.69
N ALA A 97 -26.47 -36.09 -16.20
CA ALA A 97 -25.66 -36.56 -17.32
C ALA A 97 -24.68 -37.68 -16.92
N ALA A 98 -24.44 -37.86 -15.62
CA ALA A 98 -23.58 -38.91 -15.07
C ALA A 98 -24.33 -40.21 -14.73
N LEU A 99 -25.66 -40.26 -14.91
CA LEU A 99 -26.45 -41.45 -14.60
C LEU A 99 -25.95 -42.67 -15.37
N GLY A 100 -25.78 -43.77 -14.65
CA GLY A 100 -25.26 -45.03 -15.16
C GLY A 100 -23.73 -45.15 -15.18
N LEU A 101 -22.99 -44.07 -14.94
CA LEU A 101 -21.53 -44.15 -14.79
C LEU A 101 -21.15 -44.89 -13.52
N ARG A 102 -20.03 -45.63 -13.59
CA ARG A 102 -19.39 -46.23 -12.41
C ARG A 102 -18.35 -45.26 -11.86
N LEU A 103 -18.59 -44.76 -10.65
CA LEU A 103 -17.77 -43.77 -9.98
C LEU A 103 -17.04 -44.42 -8.79
N SER A 104 -15.73 -44.20 -8.70
CA SER A 104 -14.90 -44.59 -7.55
C SER A 104 -14.16 -43.40 -6.94
N ARG A 105 -13.91 -42.35 -7.74
CA ARG A 105 -13.45 -41.05 -7.29
C ARG A 105 -14.09 -39.97 -8.15
N PHE A 106 -14.76 -39.01 -7.53
CA PHE A 106 -15.40 -37.89 -8.20
C PHE A 106 -15.47 -36.68 -7.27
N GLY A 107 -15.43 -35.47 -7.83
CA GLY A 107 -15.57 -34.23 -7.07
C GLY A 107 -17.03 -33.77 -7.02
N LEU A 108 -17.42 -33.16 -5.92
CA LEU A 108 -18.65 -32.40 -5.76
C LEU A 108 -18.30 -30.91 -5.72
N GLN A 109 -18.95 -30.10 -6.56
CA GLN A 109 -18.75 -28.65 -6.60
C GLN A 109 -20.12 -27.96 -6.60
N GLY A 110 -20.34 -27.04 -5.66
CA GLY A 110 -21.59 -26.29 -5.57
C GLY A 110 -21.70 -25.25 -6.68
N VAL A 111 -22.86 -25.16 -7.32
CA VAL A 111 -23.13 -24.19 -8.41
C VAL A 111 -24.28 -23.24 -8.09
N ARG A 112 -25.18 -23.61 -7.15
CA ARG A 112 -26.24 -22.75 -6.62
C ARG A 112 -26.75 -23.28 -5.28
N ALA A 113 -27.27 -22.42 -4.41
CA ALA A 113 -27.88 -22.90 -3.16
C ALA A 113 -29.06 -23.85 -3.40
N GLY A 114 -29.14 -24.90 -2.58
CA GLY A 114 -30.20 -25.90 -2.65
C GLY A 114 -29.72 -27.27 -2.16
N ALA A 115 -30.55 -28.29 -2.33
CA ALA A 115 -30.21 -29.67 -2.02
C ALA A 115 -30.13 -30.51 -3.29
N THR A 116 -29.13 -31.39 -3.37
CA THR A 116 -29.00 -32.42 -4.40
C THR A 116 -28.84 -33.77 -3.72
N ARG A 117 -29.65 -34.77 -4.09
CA ARG A 117 -29.51 -36.15 -3.63
C ARG A 117 -28.92 -37.00 -4.74
N LEU A 118 -27.85 -37.73 -4.44
CA LEU A 118 -27.21 -38.68 -5.34
C LEU A 118 -27.40 -40.09 -4.79
N GLY A 119 -28.08 -40.96 -5.54
CA GLY A 119 -28.22 -42.38 -5.22
C GLY A 119 -27.20 -43.18 -6.01
N LEU A 120 -26.17 -43.69 -5.34
CA LEU A 120 -25.23 -44.66 -5.89
C LEU A 120 -25.61 -46.06 -5.39
N THR A 121 -25.25 -47.12 -6.13
CA THR A 121 -25.51 -48.49 -5.68
C THR A 121 -24.99 -48.72 -4.26
N GLY A 122 -25.89 -48.83 -3.27
CA GLY A 122 -25.58 -49.03 -1.85
C GLY A 122 -25.10 -47.79 -1.07
N LEU A 123 -25.15 -46.58 -1.65
CA LEU A 123 -24.75 -45.33 -0.99
C LEU A 123 -25.64 -44.16 -1.45
N ASP A 124 -26.33 -43.52 -0.52
CA ASP A 124 -27.05 -42.27 -0.74
C ASP A 124 -26.24 -41.07 -0.22
N ILE A 125 -26.13 -40.02 -1.02
CA ILE A 125 -25.45 -38.78 -0.64
C ILE A 125 -26.46 -37.63 -0.71
N ASP A 126 -26.76 -37.03 0.44
CA ASP A 126 -27.52 -35.79 0.54
C ASP A 126 -26.54 -34.61 0.56
N ALA A 127 -26.45 -33.86 -0.53
CA ALA A 127 -25.58 -32.69 -0.64
C ALA A 127 -26.38 -31.40 -0.43
N ASN A 128 -26.08 -30.65 0.63
CA ASN A 128 -26.62 -29.31 0.87
C ASN A 128 -25.61 -28.28 0.39
N VAL A 129 -26.01 -27.47 -0.59
CA VAL A 129 -25.20 -26.38 -1.11
C VAL A 129 -25.74 -25.09 -0.50
N LEU A 130 -24.87 -24.38 0.23
CA LEU A 130 -25.15 -23.07 0.80
C LEU A 130 -24.54 -22.00 -0.11
N ASP A 131 -25.22 -20.87 -0.25
CA ASP A 131 -24.68 -19.71 -0.95
C ASP A 131 -24.12 -18.72 0.08
N LEU A 132 -22.86 -18.32 -0.08
CA LEU A 132 -22.23 -17.29 0.72
C LEU A 132 -22.20 -16.00 -0.10
N LEU A 133 -22.87 -14.98 0.41
CA LEU A 133 -23.00 -13.68 -0.23
C LEU A 133 -22.32 -12.62 0.64
N ALA A 134 -21.62 -11.69 0.01
CA ALA A 134 -21.12 -10.48 0.66
C ALA A 134 -22.00 -9.30 0.24
N LEU A 135 -22.45 -8.50 1.20
CA LEU A 135 -23.24 -7.30 0.98
C LEU A 135 -22.51 -6.08 1.57
N ASP A 136 -22.43 -4.97 0.84
CA ASP A 136 -21.84 -3.73 1.37
C ASP A 136 -22.78 -2.98 2.33
N GLY A 137 -22.32 -1.84 2.87
CA GLY A 137 -23.10 -1.01 3.80
C GLY A 137 -24.39 -0.43 3.22
N THR A 138 -24.59 -0.50 1.90
CA THR A 138 -25.84 -0.12 1.21
C THR A 138 -26.72 -1.32 0.85
N GLY A 139 -26.25 -2.54 1.11
CA GLY A 139 -26.93 -3.79 0.80
C GLY A 139 -26.69 -4.30 -0.62
N ASN A 140 -25.77 -3.71 -1.38
CA ASN A 140 -25.42 -4.20 -2.71
C ASN A 140 -24.51 -5.43 -2.61
N SER A 141 -24.66 -6.37 -3.54
CA SER A 141 -23.82 -7.57 -3.58
C SER A 141 -22.39 -7.24 -4.01
N VAL A 142 -21.44 -7.82 -3.29
CA VAL A 142 -20.01 -7.82 -3.62
C VAL A 142 -19.65 -9.19 -4.17
N ASP A 143 -19.17 -9.22 -5.42
CA ASP A 143 -18.79 -10.44 -6.14
C ASP A 143 -17.41 -10.93 -5.68
N PHE A 144 -17.29 -12.20 -5.28
CA PHE A 144 -16.05 -12.78 -4.74
C PHE A 144 -14.93 -12.91 -5.78
N ALA A 145 -15.28 -13.14 -7.05
CA ALA A 145 -14.32 -13.28 -8.15
C ALA A 145 -13.96 -11.93 -8.78
N ARG A 146 -14.94 -11.04 -8.92
CA ARG A 146 -14.84 -9.83 -9.75
C ARG A 146 -14.74 -8.52 -8.95
N SER A 147 -14.88 -8.58 -7.63
CA SER A 147 -14.80 -7.43 -6.73
C SER A 147 -13.84 -7.70 -5.57
N HIS A 148 -13.88 -6.85 -4.54
CA HIS A 148 -12.97 -6.89 -3.40
C HIS A 148 -13.57 -6.20 -2.17
N ALA A 149 -13.12 -6.58 -0.98
CA ALA A 149 -13.30 -5.78 0.23
C ALA A 149 -12.44 -4.51 0.14
N SER A 150 -12.94 -3.39 0.66
CA SER A 150 -12.17 -2.14 0.78
C SER A 150 -11.84 -1.92 2.25
N LEU A 151 -10.71 -1.27 2.52
CA LEU A 151 -10.45 -0.79 3.88
C LEU A 151 -11.46 0.31 4.26
N SER A 152 -11.94 0.26 5.49
CA SER A 152 -12.89 1.23 6.03
C SER A 152 -12.25 2.63 6.10
N ARG A 153 -13.08 3.62 5.77
CA ARG A 153 -12.76 5.05 5.86
C ARG A 153 -13.67 5.78 6.84
N SER A 154 -14.61 5.06 7.46
CA SER A 154 -15.46 5.59 8.52
C SER A 154 -14.77 5.47 9.86
N LEU A 155 -15.05 6.35 10.82
CA LEU A 155 -14.55 6.20 12.17
C LEU A 155 -15.20 4.99 12.86
N PRO A 156 -14.57 4.43 13.91
CA PRO A 156 -15.13 3.32 14.67
C PRO A 156 -16.58 3.56 15.12
N VAL A 157 -16.86 4.77 15.61
CA VAL A 157 -18.15 5.20 16.19
C VAL A 157 -19.22 5.54 15.14
N ASP A 158 -18.84 5.61 13.86
CA ASP A 158 -19.80 5.92 12.81
C ASP A 158 -20.78 4.75 12.63
N GLN A 159 -22.07 5.08 12.70
CA GLN A 159 -23.16 4.11 12.57
C GLN A 159 -23.31 3.59 11.14
N THR A 160 -22.81 4.33 10.15
CA THR A 160 -22.86 3.99 8.73
C THR A 160 -21.46 3.87 8.18
N ASP A 161 -21.09 2.68 7.75
CA ASP A 161 -19.87 2.41 7.01
C ASP A 161 -20.24 1.75 5.70
N LEU A 162 -20.01 2.48 4.60
CA LEU A 162 -20.34 2.03 3.25
C LEU A 162 -19.41 0.90 2.77
N GLU A 163 -18.21 0.82 3.34
CA GLU A 163 -17.20 -0.16 2.94
C GLU A 163 -17.32 -1.47 3.74
N ALA A 164 -17.94 -1.42 4.92
CA ALA A 164 -18.20 -2.59 5.75
C ALA A 164 -19.02 -3.65 5.01
N LEU A 165 -18.75 -4.92 5.33
CA LEU A 165 -19.38 -6.06 4.69
C LEU A 165 -20.24 -6.85 5.67
N SER A 166 -21.48 -7.16 5.29
CA SER A 166 -22.27 -8.22 5.92
C SER A 166 -22.13 -9.49 5.10
N PHE A 167 -21.76 -10.59 5.74
CA PHE A 167 -21.77 -11.90 5.12
C PHE A 167 -23.11 -12.58 5.37
N VAL A 168 -23.76 -13.08 4.32
CA VAL A 168 -25.07 -13.72 4.36
C VAL A 168 -24.93 -15.14 3.83
N VAL A 169 -25.37 -16.11 4.63
CA VAL A 169 -25.46 -17.51 4.24
C VAL A 169 -26.91 -17.84 3.91
N ALA A 170 -27.13 -18.32 2.69
CA ALA A 170 -28.44 -18.74 2.19
C ALA A 170 -28.47 -20.25 1.93
N GLY A 171 -29.54 -20.93 2.33
CA GLY A 171 -29.62 -22.37 2.14
C GLY A 171 -30.92 -22.99 2.66
N PRO A 172 -31.03 -24.33 2.57
CA PRO A 172 -32.13 -25.07 3.20
C PRO A 172 -32.18 -24.81 4.72
N PRO A 173 -33.36 -24.66 5.35
CA PRO A 173 -33.47 -24.31 6.77
C PRO A 173 -32.72 -25.22 7.74
N ALA A 174 -32.67 -26.52 7.45
CA ALA A 174 -32.00 -27.50 8.29
C ALA A 174 -30.47 -27.50 8.14
N ALA A 175 -29.93 -26.87 7.08
CA ALA A 175 -28.51 -26.86 6.75
C ALA A 175 -27.82 -25.53 7.09
N LEU A 176 -28.56 -24.51 7.56
CA LEU A 176 -27.97 -23.22 7.87
C LEU A 176 -27.09 -23.28 9.14
N PRO A 177 -25.86 -22.77 9.07
CA PRO A 177 -24.97 -22.70 10.22
C PRO A 177 -25.43 -21.62 11.21
N ARG A 178 -24.97 -21.76 12.45
CA ARG A 178 -25.22 -20.75 13.51
C ARG A 178 -24.15 -19.66 13.57
N TRP A 179 -22.95 -19.99 13.08
CA TRP A 179 -21.76 -19.15 13.20
C TRP A 179 -20.95 -19.22 11.91
N LEU A 180 -20.17 -18.19 11.62
CA LEU A 180 -19.07 -18.24 10.65
C LEU A 180 -17.79 -17.65 11.26
N SER A 181 -16.67 -17.84 10.59
CA SER A 181 -15.42 -17.15 10.91
C SER A 181 -14.96 -16.29 9.74
N VAL A 182 -14.24 -15.21 10.04
CA VAL A 182 -13.56 -14.39 9.03
C VAL A 182 -12.11 -14.24 9.45
N ALA A 183 -11.18 -14.64 8.60
CA ALA A 183 -9.75 -14.45 8.78
C ALA A 183 -9.21 -13.51 7.69
N SER A 184 -8.23 -12.67 8.03
CA SER A 184 -7.49 -11.89 7.05
C SER A 184 -6.08 -12.39 6.88
N PHE A 185 -5.59 -12.22 5.65
CA PHE A 185 -4.25 -12.59 5.26
C PHE A 185 -3.60 -11.44 4.50
N ARG A 186 -2.30 -11.29 4.72
CA ARG A 186 -1.44 -10.38 3.95
C ARG A 186 -1.32 -10.83 2.49
N PRO A 187 -0.77 -9.99 1.59
CA PRO A 187 -0.49 -10.38 0.21
C PRO A 187 0.41 -11.62 0.06
N ASP A 188 1.27 -11.90 1.06
CA ASP A 188 2.14 -13.09 1.10
C ASP A 188 1.46 -14.33 1.71
N LEU A 189 0.15 -14.25 1.97
CA LEU A 189 -0.66 -15.28 2.63
C LEU A 189 -0.31 -15.54 4.11
N SER A 190 0.51 -14.69 4.73
CA SER A 190 0.68 -14.77 6.19
C SER A 190 -0.61 -14.33 6.89
N PRO A 191 -1.05 -15.04 7.95
CA PRO A 191 -2.22 -14.63 8.73
C PRO A 191 -2.01 -13.25 9.36
N LEU A 192 -3.04 -12.41 9.31
CA LEU A 192 -3.02 -11.05 9.86
C LEU A 192 -3.92 -10.94 11.10
N ASP A 193 -5.19 -11.31 10.98
CA ASP A 193 -6.18 -11.20 12.06
C ASP A 193 -7.35 -12.17 11.85
N THR A 194 -8.21 -12.36 12.85
CA THR A 194 -9.36 -13.26 12.78
C THR A 194 -10.50 -12.82 13.72
N LEU A 195 -11.73 -12.88 13.20
CA LEU A 195 -12.98 -12.87 13.94
C LEU A 195 -13.54 -14.29 14.00
N GLY A 196 -13.48 -14.91 15.17
CA GLY A 196 -14.01 -16.24 15.42
C GLY A 196 -15.48 -16.20 15.87
N GLU A 197 -16.25 -17.21 15.47
CA GLU A 197 -17.63 -17.48 15.92
C GLU A 197 -18.59 -16.27 15.80
N LEU A 198 -18.64 -15.65 14.62
CA LEU A 198 -19.58 -14.59 14.32
C LEU A 198 -21.00 -15.16 14.21
N ALA A 199 -21.89 -14.72 15.09
CA ALA A 199 -23.29 -15.14 15.12
C ALA A 199 -24.01 -14.78 13.82
N LEU A 200 -24.82 -15.71 13.34
CA LEU A 200 -25.65 -15.55 12.15
C LEU A 200 -27.13 -15.38 12.53
N ASP A 201 -27.61 -14.14 12.41
CA ASP A 201 -28.98 -13.77 12.74
C ASP A 201 -29.91 -13.92 11.53
N PRO A 202 -31.15 -14.40 11.74
CA PRO A 202 -32.15 -14.48 10.66
C PRO A 202 -32.39 -13.11 10.01
N ARG A 203 -32.40 -13.08 8.67
CA ARG A 203 -32.68 -11.87 7.90
C ARG A 203 -33.37 -12.18 6.57
N PRO A 204 -34.01 -11.20 5.93
CA PRO A 204 -34.54 -11.37 4.58
C PRO A 204 -33.42 -11.78 3.62
N CYS A 205 -33.74 -12.74 2.74
CA CYS A 205 -32.85 -13.13 1.66
C CYS A 205 -32.75 -12.02 0.60
N PRO A 206 -31.56 -11.73 0.07
CA PRO A 206 -31.42 -10.82 -1.07
C PRO A 206 -32.15 -11.34 -2.31
N PRO A 207 -32.52 -10.46 -3.26
CA PRO A 207 -33.20 -10.86 -4.48
C PRO A 207 -32.34 -11.81 -5.33
N GLY A 208 -32.98 -12.65 -6.14
CA GLY A 208 -32.32 -13.58 -7.06
C GLY A 208 -32.06 -14.99 -6.49
N LEU A 209 -32.36 -15.22 -5.21
CA LEU A 209 -32.30 -16.54 -4.60
C LEU A 209 -33.56 -17.39 -4.87
N ALA A 210 -33.41 -18.71 -4.92
CA ALA A 210 -34.50 -19.64 -5.16
C ALA A 210 -35.56 -19.58 -4.04
N ALA A 211 -36.83 -19.83 -4.39
CA ALA A 211 -37.91 -19.90 -3.42
C ALA A 211 -37.69 -21.05 -2.41
N GLY A 212 -38.02 -20.81 -1.13
CA GLY A 212 -37.88 -21.81 -0.06
C GLY A 212 -36.53 -21.81 0.65
N LEU A 213 -35.55 -21.02 0.18
CA LEU A 213 -34.32 -20.77 0.92
C LEU A 213 -34.56 -19.79 2.08
N VAL A 214 -33.78 -19.95 3.15
CA VAL A 214 -33.72 -19.01 4.26
C VAL A 214 -32.32 -18.44 4.38
N CYS A 215 -32.22 -17.24 4.96
CA CYS A 215 -30.95 -16.52 5.08
C CYS A 215 -30.68 -16.14 6.53
N ARG A 216 -29.40 -16.22 6.89
CA ARG A 216 -28.85 -15.63 8.10
C ARG A 216 -27.61 -14.82 7.74
N GLY A 217 -27.32 -13.76 8.48
CA GLY A 217 -26.13 -12.96 8.21
C GLY A 217 -25.49 -12.38 9.44
N THR A 218 -24.26 -11.94 9.27
CA THR A 218 -23.53 -11.20 10.29
C THR A 218 -24.02 -9.75 10.38
N PRO A 219 -23.75 -9.05 11.49
CA PRO A 219 -23.63 -7.61 11.48
C PRO A 219 -22.59 -7.14 10.43
N PRO A 220 -22.61 -5.86 10.02
CA PRO A 220 -21.56 -5.31 9.17
C PRO A 220 -20.19 -5.41 9.84
N ILE A 221 -19.19 -5.86 9.09
CA ILE A 221 -17.81 -6.07 9.53
C ILE A 221 -16.90 -5.09 8.79
N LYS A 222 -16.14 -4.30 9.55
CA LYS A 222 -15.17 -3.32 9.03
C LYS A 222 -13.82 -3.98 8.76
N SER A 223 -13.25 -3.70 7.59
CA SER A 223 -11.85 -4.00 7.30
C SER A 223 -11.00 -2.81 7.73
N ALA A 224 -10.40 -2.87 8.92
CA ALA A 224 -9.55 -1.82 9.47
C ALA A 224 -8.15 -1.88 8.84
N GLY A 225 -7.59 -0.71 8.49
CA GLY A 225 -6.23 -0.63 7.95
C GLY A 225 -5.15 -0.67 9.04
N ASP A 226 -5.46 -0.18 10.24
CA ASP A 226 -4.49 -0.03 11.33
C ASP A 226 -4.99 -0.57 12.67
N ILE A 227 -4.04 -0.79 13.60
CA ILE A 227 -4.33 -1.37 14.91
C ILE A 227 -5.11 -0.44 15.84
N VAL A 228 -4.99 0.87 15.69
CA VAL A 228 -5.72 1.85 16.52
C VAL A 228 -7.21 1.73 16.21
N ASP A 229 -7.56 1.64 14.92
CA ASP A 229 -8.93 1.40 14.46
C ASP A 229 -9.46 0.04 14.91
N ARG A 230 -8.70 -1.02 14.62
CA ARG A 230 -9.07 -2.40 14.99
C ARG A 230 -9.32 -2.60 16.49
N SER A 231 -8.51 -1.95 17.32
CA SER A 231 -8.55 -2.10 18.78
C SER A 231 -9.55 -1.16 19.46
N HIS A 232 -10.25 -0.32 18.69
CA HIS A 232 -11.25 0.59 19.24
C HIS A 232 -12.40 -0.20 19.90
N PRO A 233 -12.82 0.13 21.13
CA PRO A 233 -13.83 -0.64 21.87
C PRO A 233 -15.15 -0.85 21.12
N GLU A 234 -15.63 0.19 20.41
CA GLU A 234 -16.86 0.13 19.61
C GLU A 234 -16.73 -0.71 18.33
N ALA A 235 -15.52 -1.00 17.86
CA ALA A 235 -15.27 -1.74 16.63
C ALA A 235 -14.76 -3.17 16.87
N VAL A 236 -14.26 -3.49 18.06
CA VAL A 236 -13.45 -4.70 18.30
C VAL A 236 -14.15 -6.03 17.96
N LEU A 237 -15.48 -6.09 18.06
CA LEU A 237 -16.29 -7.27 17.75
C LEU A 237 -16.72 -7.35 16.27
N HIS A 238 -16.61 -6.26 15.54
CA HIS A 238 -17.12 -6.09 14.18
C HIS A 238 -16.08 -5.45 13.26
N SER A 239 -14.79 -5.62 13.57
CA SER A 239 -13.70 -5.17 12.73
C SER A 239 -12.57 -6.19 12.75
N LEU A 240 -11.85 -6.29 11.63
CA LEU A 240 -10.63 -7.06 11.51
C LEU A 240 -9.57 -6.23 10.80
N LEU A 241 -8.29 -6.45 11.10
CA LEU A 241 -7.22 -5.88 10.28
C LEU A 241 -7.26 -6.48 8.89
N ALA A 242 -7.06 -5.66 7.87
CA ALA A 242 -6.91 -6.10 6.50
C ALA A 242 -5.86 -5.23 5.79
N GLU A 243 -5.27 -5.78 4.73
CA GLU A 243 -4.22 -5.11 3.97
C GLU A 243 -4.51 -5.23 2.46
N VAL A 244 -4.28 -4.15 1.72
CA VAL A 244 -4.47 -4.12 0.27
C VAL A 244 -3.57 -5.13 -0.44
N GLY A 245 -4.16 -5.91 -1.34
CA GLY A 245 -3.52 -7.05 -2.00
C GLY A 245 -3.56 -8.34 -1.18
N GLY A 246 -4.02 -8.28 0.06
CA GLY A 246 -4.36 -9.44 0.88
C GLY A 246 -5.75 -10.00 0.54
N ARG A 247 -6.26 -10.84 1.43
CA ARG A 247 -7.58 -11.48 1.29
C ARG A 247 -8.28 -11.65 2.62
N LEU A 248 -9.61 -11.58 2.58
CA LEU A 248 -10.50 -12.06 3.61
C LEU A 248 -10.92 -13.48 3.25
N VAL A 249 -10.84 -14.39 4.21
CA VAL A 249 -11.26 -15.78 4.04
C VAL A 249 -12.39 -16.04 5.01
N ILE A 250 -13.54 -16.41 4.47
CA ILE A 250 -14.78 -16.61 5.21
C ILE A 250 -14.97 -18.12 5.38
N GLY A 251 -14.93 -18.59 6.61
CA GLY A 251 -15.15 -20.00 6.95
C GLY A 251 -16.60 -20.26 7.35
N VAL A 252 -17.25 -21.18 6.65
CA VAL A 252 -18.61 -21.65 6.95
C VAL A 252 -18.57 -23.15 7.18
N GLU A 253 -18.61 -23.55 8.45
CA GLU A 253 -18.37 -24.93 8.90
C GLU A 253 -17.03 -25.48 8.39
N GLN A 254 -17.06 -26.24 7.29
CA GLN A 254 -15.91 -26.93 6.71
C GLN A 254 -15.62 -26.48 5.27
N ALA A 255 -16.30 -25.42 4.82
CA ALA A 255 -16.14 -24.81 3.51
C ALA A 255 -15.67 -23.36 3.68
N MET A 256 -15.00 -22.83 2.66
CA MET A 256 -14.34 -21.54 2.70
C MET A 256 -14.64 -20.76 1.42
N ALA A 257 -14.51 -19.45 1.48
CA ALA A 257 -14.46 -18.60 0.29
C ALA A 257 -13.51 -17.43 0.53
N ALA A 258 -12.84 -16.95 -0.50
CA ALA A 258 -11.87 -15.87 -0.43
C ALA A 258 -12.34 -14.61 -1.17
N LEU A 259 -12.23 -13.45 -0.50
CA LEU A 259 -12.49 -12.14 -1.07
C LEU A 259 -11.22 -11.29 -1.00
N LYS A 260 -10.77 -10.76 -2.14
CA LYS A 260 -9.56 -9.91 -2.24
C LYS A 260 -9.76 -8.59 -1.48
N VAL A 261 -8.67 -7.94 -1.07
CA VAL A 261 -8.71 -6.62 -0.41
C VAL A 261 -8.08 -5.55 -1.31
N GLY A 262 -8.78 -4.45 -1.57
CA GLY A 262 -8.36 -3.36 -2.46
C GLY A 262 -8.72 -1.97 -1.94
N GLY A 263 -8.65 -0.97 -2.83
CA GLY A 263 -9.13 0.38 -2.57
C GLY A 263 -10.67 0.49 -2.64
N PRO A 264 -11.23 1.71 -2.64
CA PRO A 264 -12.68 1.92 -2.66
C PRO A 264 -13.39 1.23 -3.84
N ARG A 265 -14.43 0.44 -3.56
CA ARG A 265 -15.27 -0.21 -4.59
C ARG A 265 -16.06 0.77 -5.45
N ALA A 266 -16.43 1.92 -4.89
CA ALA A 266 -17.21 2.95 -5.57
C ALA A 266 -16.54 4.31 -5.45
N SER A 267 -16.25 4.92 -6.61
CA SER A 267 -15.72 6.29 -6.73
C SER A 267 -16.17 6.92 -8.05
N ALA A 268 -15.97 8.22 -8.22
CA ALA A 268 -16.18 8.90 -9.49
C ALA A 268 -15.27 8.39 -10.63
N LEU A 269 -14.19 7.66 -10.29
CA LEU A 269 -13.27 7.05 -11.24
C LEU A 269 -13.58 5.56 -11.49
N GLY A 270 -14.67 5.02 -10.92
CA GLY A 270 -14.96 3.60 -10.87
C GLY A 270 -14.35 2.91 -9.65
N ALA A 271 -14.35 1.57 -9.64
CA ALA A 271 -13.69 0.82 -8.57
C ALA A 271 -12.17 1.06 -8.62
N LEU A 272 -11.59 1.41 -7.47
CA LEU A 272 -10.16 1.58 -7.30
C LEU A 272 -9.57 0.23 -6.85
N PRO A 273 -8.73 -0.42 -7.68
CA PRO A 273 -8.16 -1.72 -7.34
C PRO A 273 -6.97 -1.53 -6.39
N ARG A 274 -5.76 -1.93 -6.82
CA ARG A 274 -4.52 -1.74 -6.08
C ARG A 274 -3.49 -1.03 -6.95
N PHE A 275 -2.76 -0.12 -6.34
CA PHE A 275 -1.72 0.72 -6.94
C PHE A 275 -0.43 0.64 -6.14
N ARG A 276 0.70 0.83 -6.82
CA ARG A 276 2.03 0.80 -6.23
C ARG A 276 2.76 2.13 -6.41
N GLY A 277 3.18 2.74 -5.31
CA GLY A 277 4.21 3.79 -5.30
C GLY A 277 5.60 3.21 -5.10
N LYS A 278 6.62 3.83 -5.70
CA LYS A 278 8.03 3.46 -5.50
C LYS A 278 8.67 4.44 -4.52
N LEU A 279 9.03 3.94 -3.35
CA LEU A 279 9.74 4.73 -2.33
C LEU A 279 11.21 4.33 -2.28
N ARG A 280 12.07 5.32 -2.10
CA ARG A 280 13.47 5.12 -1.79
C ARG A 280 13.81 5.85 -0.49
N VAL A 281 14.13 5.09 0.55
CA VAL A 281 14.28 5.62 1.91
C VAL A 281 15.75 5.66 2.28
N ARG A 282 16.23 6.83 2.71
CA ARG A 282 17.60 7.03 3.20
C ARG A 282 17.57 7.58 4.62
N LEU A 283 18.10 6.78 5.54
CA LEU A 283 18.33 7.16 6.93
C LEU A 283 19.66 7.92 6.97
N VAL A 284 19.63 9.21 7.28
CA VAL A 284 20.82 10.07 7.24
C VAL A 284 21.42 10.15 8.65
N ARG A 285 22.67 9.71 8.81
CA ARG A 285 23.40 9.83 10.08
C ARG A 285 23.64 11.29 10.43
N ALA A 286 23.79 11.59 11.72
CA ALA A 286 24.09 12.95 12.19
C ALA A 286 25.46 13.46 11.73
N SER A 287 26.40 12.55 11.54
CA SER A 287 27.75 12.83 11.02
C SER A 287 28.27 11.59 10.29
N PRO A 288 29.30 11.71 9.44
CA PRO A 288 29.89 10.56 8.76
C PRO A 288 30.36 9.49 9.75
N GLY A 289 29.86 8.26 9.61
CA GLY A 289 30.14 7.14 10.53
C GLY A 289 29.51 7.28 11.92
N GLY A 290 28.69 8.30 12.16
CA GLY A 290 28.02 8.57 13.44
C GLY A 290 26.82 7.67 13.72
N ALA A 291 26.04 8.01 14.76
CA ALA A 291 24.83 7.27 15.10
C ALA A 291 23.73 7.44 14.03
N PRO A 292 22.89 6.41 13.80
CA PRO A 292 21.74 6.53 12.91
C PRO A 292 20.70 7.52 13.47
N PRO A 293 19.81 8.06 12.61
CA PRO A 293 18.82 9.04 13.03
C PRO A 293 17.77 8.42 13.96
N ILE A 294 17.49 7.12 13.90
CA ILE A 294 16.49 6.40 14.70
C ILE A 294 16.99 5.00 15.04
N GLY A 295 16.26 4.27 15.90
CA GLY A 295 16.48 2.82 16.11
C GLY A 295 17.68 2.40 16.95
N GLY A 296 18.52 3.33 17.40
CA GLY A 296 19.64 3.08 18.33
C GLY A 296 20.90 2.54 17.65
N ASP A 297 20.76 1.55 16.77
CA ASP A 297 21.83 1.02 15.91
C ASP A 297 21.35 0.89 14.45
N ASP A 298 22.26 0.50 13.54
CA ASP A 298 21.98 0.48 12.10
C ASP A 298 20.84 -0.49 11.72
N ALA A 299 20.79 -1.68 12.34
CA ALA A 299 19.76 -2.68 12.08
C ALA A 299 18.41 -2.23 12.65
N GLY A 300 18.41 -1.67 13.86
CA GLY A 300 17.26 -1.06 14.50
C GLY A 300 16.73 0.12 13.71
N ALA A 301 17.58 0.94 13.10
CA ALA A 301 17.18 2.08 12.27
C ALA A 301 16.38 1.63 11.04
N ILE A 302 16.90 0.63 10.32
CA ILE A 302 16.21 0.02 9.17
C ILE A 302 14.89 -0.62 9.61
N ALA A 303 14.88 -1.34 10.74
CA ALA A 303 13.68 -1.98 11.25
C ALA A 303 12.60 -0.96 11.66
N VAL A 304 12.98 0.19 12.24
CA VAL A 304 12.01 1.27 12.53
C VAL A 304 11.48 1.86 11.22
N ALA A 305 12.34 2.19 10.25
CA ALA A 305 11.90 2.75 8.98
C ALA A 305 10.89 1.85 8.24
N LYS A 306 11.12 0.52 8.24
CA LYS A 306 10.18 -0.44 7.66
C LYS A 306 8.82 -0.43 8.35
N ARG A 307 8.77 -0.38 9.69
CA ARG A 307 7.50 -0.25 10.43
C ARG A 307 6.75 1.05 10.13
N GLU A 308 7.46 2.14 9.89
CA GLU A 308 6.85 3.40 9.48
C GLU A 308 6.26 3.32 8.07
N LEU A 309 6.93 2.59 7.16
CA LEU A 309 6.40 2.29 5.83
C LEU A 309 5.18 1.37 5.88
N ASP A 310 5.18 0.37 6.77
CA ASP A 310 3.99 -0.46 7.02
C ASP A 310 2.81 0.37 7.53
N THR A 311 3.09 1.35 8.40
CA THR A 311 2.09 2.29 8.89
C THR A 311 1.56 3.19 7.77
N ALA A 312 2.43 3.65 6.87
CA ALA A 312 2.02 4.40 5.68
C ALA A 312 1.19 3.54 4.72
N ASN A 313 1.56 2.27 4.51
CA ASN A 313 0.79 1.29 3.73
C ASN A 313 -0.62 1.07 4.31
N ALA A 314 -0.74 0.96 5.63
CA ALA A 314 -2.03 0.82 6.31
C ALA A 314 -2.97 2.00 6.05
N LEU A 315 -2.46 3.23 6.10
CA LEU A 315 -3.25 4.43 5.84
C LEU A 315 -3.58 4.62 4.36
N TRP A 316 -2.57 4.60 3.50
CA TRP A 316 -2.75 4.76 2.05
C TRP A 316 -3.50 3.59 1.40
N GLY A 317 -3.53 2.44 2.07
CA GLY A 317 -4.36 1.30 1.71
C GLY A 317 -5.86 1.64 1.65
N GLN A 318 -6.33 2.66 2.40
CA GLN A 318 -7.70 3.18 2.29
C GLN A 318 -8.04 3.67 0.87
N CYS A 319 -7.03 4.00 0.07
CA CYS A 319 -7.13 4.39 -1.33
C CYS A 319 -6.64 3.31 -2.31
N GLY A 320 -6.35 2.10 -1.83
CA GLY A 320 -5.75 1.03 -2.64
C GLY A 320 -4.27 1.25 -2.95
N ILE A 321 -3.60 2.19 -2.29
CA ILE A 321 -2.19 2.54 -2.57
C ILE A 321 -1.28 1.84 -1.56
N VAL A 322 -0.25 1.16 -2.06
CA VAL A 322 0.81 0.54 -1.25
C VAL A 322 2.19 0.86 -1.82
N PHE A 323 3.24 0.72 -1.02
CA PHE A 323 4.63 0.99 -1.37
C PHE A 323 5.47 -0.28 -1.55
N GLY A 324 4.85 -1.44 -1.36
CA GLY A 324 5.46 -2.76 -1.53
C GLY A 324 5.69 -3.52 -0.23
N PRO A 325 5.94 -4.83 -0.31
CA PRO A 325 6.27 -5.65 0.85
C PRO A 325 7.68 -5.35 1.36
N ASP A 326 7.92 -5.69 2.62
CA ASP A 326 9.19 -5.52 3.34
C ASP A 326 10.45 -6.00 2.58
N SER A 327 10.31 -7.05 1.77
CA SER A 327 11.39 -7.65 0.98
C SER A 327 11.80 -6.81 -0.24
N GLU A 328 10.95 -5.89 -0.68
CA GLU A 328 11.14 -5.07 -1.88
C GLU A 328 11.40 -3.59 -1.55
N LEU A 329 11.39 -3.21 -0.27
CA LEU A 329 11.62 -1.83 0.17
C LEU A 329 13.10 -1.46 0.03
N ASP A 330 13.39 -0.36 -0.69
CA ASP A 330 14.72 0.23 -0.78
C ASP A 330 14.97 1.16 0.43
N VAL A 331 15.45 0.58 1.53
CA VAL A 331 15.81 1.30 2.76
C VAL A 331 17.31 1.16 3.00
N ALA A 332 18.02 2.29 3.07
CA ALA A 332 19.45 2.29 3.32
C ALA A 332 19.86 3.37 4.33
N LEU A 333 20.92 3.07 5.10
CA LEU A 333 21.57 4.02 5.99
C LEU A 333 22.73 4.68 5.25
N VAL A 334 22.82 6.00 5.33
CA VAL A 334 23.80 6.82 4.60
C VAL A 334 24.44 7.87 5.51
N ASP A 335 25.67 8.24 5.17
CA ASP A 335 26.32 9.41 5.76
C ASP A 335 25.74 10.70 5.15
N PRO A 336 25.75 11.83 5.91
CA PRO A 336 25.41 13.12 5.31
C PRO A 336 26.43 13.44 4.20
N PRO A 337 25.97 13.97 3.06
CA PRO A 337 26.86 14.23 1.94
C PRO A 337 27.83 15.37 2.26
N GLY A 338 29.08 15.24 1.79
CA GLY A 338 30.02 16.36 1.80
C GLY A 338 29.60 17.49 0.85
N PRO A 339 30.28 18.64 0.88
CA PRO A 339 29.94 19.78 0.03
C PRO A 339 30.17 19.45 -1.44
N HIS A 340 29.13 19.50 -2.26
CA HIS A 340 29.18 19.10 -3.68
C HIS A 340 28.22 19.90 -4.58
N LEU A 341 27.49 20.84 -3.98
CA LEU A 341 26.52 21.70 -4.63
C LEU A 341 26.99 23.15 -4.49
N LEU A 342 26.83 23.94 -5.55
CA LEU A 342 27.04 25.38 -5.53
C LEU A 342 25.72 26.08 -5.84
N ALA A 343 25.31 27.05 -5.04
CA ALA A 343 24.18 27.91 -5.37
C ALA A 343 24.67 29.27 -5.85
N ILE A 344 24.35 29.58 -7.10
CA ILE A 344 24.64 30.85 -7.76
C ILE A 344 23.45 31.78 -7.52
N GLY A 345 23.71 32.97 -6.98
CA GLY A 345 22.69 33.89 -6.50
C GLY A 345 22.01 33.40 -5.22
N CYS A 346 22.73 32.74 -4.31
CA CYS A 346 22.18 32.09 -3.11
C CYS A 346 21.42 33.02 -2.15
N ASP A 347 21.66 34.33 -2.20
CA ASP A 347 20.93 35.31 -1.40
C ASP A 347 19.63 35.73 -2.11
N LEU A 348 19.72 36.72 -3.01
CA LEU A 348 18.57 37.35 -3.67
C LEU A 348 18.57 37.13 -5.19
N GLY A 349 19.44 36.27 -5.72
CA GLY A 349 19.56 36.06 -7.17
C GLY A 349 19.94 37.32 -7.96
N THR A 350 20.63 38.28 -7.35
CA THR A 350 21.05 39.52 -8.01
C THR A 350 22.00 39.28 -9.18
N PRO A 351 21.93 40.08 -10.27
CA PRO A 351 22.90 40.00 -11.36
C PRO A 351 24.34 40.27 -10.90
N ALA A 352 25.30 39.71 -11.62
CA ALA A 352 26.73 39.96 -11.42
C ALA A 352 27.10 41.42 -11.68
N SER A 353 28.07 41.93 -10.92
CA SER A 353 28.68 43.25 -11.09
C SER A 353 30.12 43.18 -11.59
N GLY A 354 30.68 41.96 -11.70
CA GLY A 354 32.04 41.70 -12.15
C GLY A 354 32.94 41.21 -11.01
N GLY A 355 33.77 40.21 -11.31
CA GLY A 355 34.58 39.51 -10.32
C GLY A 355 35.02 38.14 -10.83
N GLU A 356 35.30 37.22 -9.91
CA GLU A 356 35.66 35.84 -10.21
C GLU A 356 35.02 34.87 -9.20
N ILE A 357 34.60 33.71 -9.68
CA ILE A 357 34.30 32.54 -8.87
C ILE A 357 35.54 31.65 -8.83
N ALA A 358 36.03 31.29 -7.65
CA ALA A 358 37.25 30.51 -7.46
C ALA A 358 37.03 29.33 -6.49
N LEU A 359 37.09 28.11 -7.02
CA LEU A 359 36.69 26.88 -6.33
C LEU A 359 37.77 25.81 -6.42
N GLY A 360 37.98 25.09 -5.33
CA GLY A 360 38.63 23.78 -5.31
C GLY A 360 37.56 22.71 -5.49
N VAL A 361 37.74 21.84 -6.48
CA VAL A 361 36.88 20.68 -6.74
C VAL A 361 37.76 19.44 -6.74
N ASP A 362 37.59 18.61 -5.72
CA ASP A 362 38.54 17.55 -5.35
C ASP A 362 39.99 18.08 -5.35
N ASP A 363 40.82 17.68 -6.30
CA ASP A 363 42.23 18.06 -6.46
C ASP A 363 42.46 19.15 -7.53
N ARG A 364 41.39 19.76 -8.06
CA ARG A 364 41.46 20.72 -9.18
C ARG A 364 40.97 22.10 -8.79
N GLU A 365 41.65 23.12 -9.31
CA GLU A 365 41.17 24.49 -9.24
C GLU A 365 40.29 24.84 -10.45
N VAL A 366 39.16 25.49 -10.20
CA VAL A 366 38.27 26.00 -11.24
C VAL A 366 37.98 27.48 -10.97
N ARG A 367 38.26 28.31 -11.98
CA ARG A 367 38.06 29.76 -11.93
C ARG A 367 37.19 30.24 -13.09
N VAL A 368 36.24 31.11 -12.81
CA VAL A 368 35.32 31.67 -13.80
C VAL A 368 35.09 33.14 -13.52
N ALA A 369 35.44 34.01 -14.47
CA ALA A 369 35.15 35.43 -14.38
C ALA A 369 33.64 35.70 -14.54
N THR A 370 33.09 36.58 -13.70
CA THR A 370 31.75 37.14 -13.86
C THR A 370 31.82 38.49 -14.56
N ARG A 371 30.76 38.88 -15.27
CA ARG A 371 30.67 40.16 -15.98
C ARG A 371 29.43 40.93 -15.54
N PRO A 372 29.50 42.28 -15.51
CA PRO A 372 28.34 43.11 -15.19
C PRO A 372 27.09 42.70 -15.99
N GLY A 373 25.95 42.56 -15.30
CA GLY A 373 24.65 42.26 -15.89
C GLY A 373 24.38 40.79 -16.19
N GLN A 374 25.35 39.87 -15.95
CA GLN A 374 25.08 38.45 -16.11
C GLN A 374 24.10 37.94 -15.04
N SER A 375 23.09 37.18 -15.46
CA SER A 375 22.16 36.53 -14.54
C SER A 375 22.79 35.32 -13.84
N PRO A 376 22.25 34.88 -12.68
CA PRO A 376 22.69 33.65 -12.03
C PRO A 376 22.72 32.44 -12.98
N THR A 377 21.72 32.30 -13.87
CA THR A 377 21.66 31.22 -14.88
C THR A 377 22.82 31.28 -15.88
N GLN A 378 23.17 32.47 -16.35
CA GLN A 378 24.30 32.64 -17.28
C GLN A 378 25.62 32.27 -16.60
N VAL A 379 25.84 32.74 -15.37
CA VAL A 379 27.05 32.42 -14.61
C VAL A 379 27.13 30.93 -14.25
N ALA A 380 26.03 30.32 -13.80
CA ALA A 380 25.95 28.89 -13.54
C ALA A 380 26.28 28.04 -14.78
N SER A 381 25.82 28.46 -15.95
CA SER A 381 26.12 27.80 -17.22
C SER A 381 27.60 27.88 -17.59
N LEU A 382 28.23 29.04 -17.39
CA LEU A 382 29.67 29.22 -17.60
C LEU A 382 30.48 28.35 -16.63
N LEU A 383 30.08 28.30 -15.35
CA LEU A 383 30.69 27.47 -14.34
C LEU A 383 30.58 25.98 -14.67
N ALA A 384 29.41 25.51 -15.10
CA ALA A 384 29.22 24.13 -15.51
C ALA A 384 30.10 23.75 -16.71
N VAL A 385 30.31 24.66 -17.67
CA VAL A 385 31.25 24.43 -18.79
C VAL A 385 32.69 24.30 -18.28
N ALA A 386 33.11 25.17 -17.36
CA ALA A 386 34.45 25.12 -16.77
C ALA A 386 34.68 23.81 -16.00
N LEU A 387 33.71 23.39 -15.18
CA LEU A 387 33.74 22.13 -14.43
C LEU A 387 33.82 20.91 -15.36
N ARG A 388 33.04 20.90 -16.45
CA ARG A 388 33.10 19.83 -17.46
C ARG A 388 34.44 19.75 -18.16
N ARG A 389 35.05 20.89 -18.49
CA ARG A 389 36.43 20.93 -19.02
C ARG A 389 37.45 20.42 -18.01
N ALA A 390 37.20 20.66 -16.73
CA ALA A 390 37.98 20.12 -15.63
C ALA A 390 37.68 18.63 -15.34
N GLY A 391 36.86 17.94 -16.16
CA GLY A 391 36.64 16.49 -16.06
C GLY A 391 35.48 16.06 -15.15
N PHE A 392 34.70 17.01 -14.62
CA PHE A 392 33.55 16.71 -13.77
C PHE A 392 32.25 16.64 -14.57
N ARG A 393 31.25 15.95 -14.03
CA ARG A 393 29.86 16.09 -14.46
C ARG A 393 29.26 17.26 -13.68
N ALA A 394 28.81 18.29 -14.40
CA ALA A 394 28.12 19.43 -13.81
C ALA A 394 26.68 19.51 -14.32
N VAL A 395 25.71 19.54 -13.43
CA VAL A 395 24.28 19.67 -13.73
C VAL A 395 23.79 21.02 -13.23
N VAL A 396 23.18 21.81 -14.11
CA VAL A 396 22.63 23.13 -13.80
C VAL A 396 21.14 22.98 -13.58
N SER A 397 20.66 23.48 -12.44
CA SER A 397 19.28 23.33 -12.00
C SER A 397 18.79 24.67 -11.43
N PRO A 398 17.96 25.42 -12.19
CA PRO A 398 17.32 26.62 -11.67
C PRO A 398 16.34 26.26 -10.55
N ASN A 399 16.28 27.10 -9.52
CA ASN A 399 15.32 26.95 -8.43
C ASN A 399 14.08 27.81 -8.70
N ALA A 400 13.01 27.59 -7.91
CA ALA A 400 11.86 28.48 -7.92
C ALA A 400 12.28 29.90 -7.47
N LEU A 401 11.55 30.90 -7.93
CA LEU A 401 11.76 32.28 -7.45
C LEU A 401 11.19 32.37 -6.04
N ILE A 402 12.03 32.74 -5.07
CA ILE A 402 11.61 33.00 -3.69
C ILE A 402 11.02 34.41 -3.56
N SER A 403 10.15 34.64 -2.58
CA SER A 403 9.46 35.93 -2.39
C SER A 403 10.36 37.17 -2.38
N PRO A 404 11.52 37.19 -1.68
CA PRO A 404 12.42 38.36 -1.70
C PRO A 404 13.41 38.38 -2.89
N GLY A 405 13.37 37.39 -3.78
CA GLY A 405 14.37 37.21 -4.83
C GLY A 405 14.21 38.20 -5.99
N ALA A 406 15.32 38.82 -6.40
CA ALA A 406 15.39 39.63 -7.62
C ALA A 406 15.39 38.76 -8.88
N LEU A 407 16.10 37.62 -8.87
CA LEU A 407 16.01 36.55 -9.86
C LEU A 407 16.08 35.19 -9.17
N ARG A 408 15.90 34.12 -9.95
CA ARG A 408 16.05 32.74 -9.47
C ARG A 408 17.51 32.45 -9.12
N SER A 409 17.73 31.81 -7.98
CA SER A 409 19.01 31.14 -7.70
C SER A 409 19.15 29.90 -8.60
N VAL A 410 20.38 29.50 -8.87
CA VAL A 410 20.67 28.37 -9.74
C VAL A 410 21.72 27.49 -9.09
N ASP A 411 21.38 26.22 -8.95
CA ASP A 411 22.30 25.25 -8.40
C ASP A 411 23.18 24.62 -9.50
N VAL A 412 24.45 24.40 -9.17
CA VAL A 412 25.40 23.63 -9.96
C VAL A 412 25.84 22.42 -9.14
N LEU A 413 25.26 21.26 -9.46
CA LEU A 413 25.60 19.98 -8.84
C LEU A 413 26.87 19.43 -9.49
N VAL A 414 27.88 19.12 -8.68
CA VAL A 414 29.18 18.65 -9.16
C VAL A 414 29.40 17.19 -8.78
N ARG A 415 29.53 16.34 -9.79
CA ARG A 415 29.77 14.90 -9.64
C ARG A 415 31.06 14.51 -10.36
N ARG A 416 31.74 13.51 -9.82
CA ARG A 416 32.85 12.82 -10.48
C ARG A 416 32.35 12.04 -11.70
N ALA A 417 33.27 11.61 -12.56
CA ALA A 417 32.93 10.85 -13.77
C ALA A 417 32.15 9.54 -13.47
N ASN A 418 32.39 8.94 -12.29
CA ASN A 418 31.72 7.75 -11.79
C ASN A 418 30.34 8.03 -11.16
N GLY A 419 29.86 9.28 -11.19
CA GLY A 419 28.56 9.68 -10.65
C GLY A 419 28.54 10.04 -9.17
N GLN A 420 29.61 9.80 -8.41
CA GLN A 420 29.66 10.18 -7.00
C GLN A 420 29.79 11.71 -6.82
N PRO A 421 29.25 12.30 -5.73
CA PRO A 421 29.48 13.71 -5.41
C PRO A 421 30.99 14.05 -5.38
N ALA A 422 31.36 15.17 -6.01
CA ALA A 422 32.72 15.71 -5.92
C ALA A 422 32.80 16.69 -4.74
N ARG A 423 33.94 16.73 -4.04
CA ARG A 423 34.10 17.69 -2.94
C ARG A 423 34.33 19.08 -3.51
N VAL A 424 33.54 20.07 -3.09
CA VAL A 424 33.66 21.47 -3.50
C VAL A 424 34.00 22.33 -2.28
N ALA A 425 34.93 23.25 -2.44
CA ALA A 425 35.30 24.24 -1.43
C ALA A 425 35.72 25.56 -2.09
N PRO A 426 35.58 26.71 -1.42
CA PRO A 426 36.17 27.96 -1.91
C PRO A 426 37.70 27.89 -1.85
N LEU A 427 38.40 28.51 -2.80
CA LEU A 427 39.87 28.66 -2.74
C LEU A 427 40.33 29.79 -1.83
N GLY A 428 39.43 30.71 -1.48
CA GLY A 428 39.66 31.81 -0.54
C GLY A 428 38.61 31.84 0.56
N ALA A 429 38.47 32.99 1.22
CA ALA A 429 37.45 33.18 2.26
C ALA A 429 36.01 33.06 1.72
N LEU A 430 35.79 33.46 0.47
CA LEU A 430 34.50 33.38 -0.23
C LEU A 430 34.68 32.63 -1.55
N ALA A 431 33.61 32.00 -2.02
CA ALA A 431 33.59 31.33 -3.32
C ALA A 431 33.56 32.31 -4.51
N SER A 432 33.10 33.54 -4.28
CA SER A 432 33.09 34.61 -5.29
C SER A 432 33.67 35.90 -4.73
N SER A 433 34.40 36.62 -5.59
CA SER A 433 34.83 38.01 -5.37
C SER A 433 33.89 39.05 -6.00
N ASP A 434 32.82 38.62 -6.67
CA ASP A 434 31.79 39.53 -7.20
C ASP A 434 30.94 40.07 -6.03
N PRO A 435 30.88 41.39 -5.82
CA PRO A 435 30.22 41.96 -4.64
C PRO A 435 28.68 41.89 -4.71
N THR A 436 28.09 41.62 -5.88
CA THR A 436 26.63 41.56 -6.02
C THR A 436 26.10 40.17 -6.31
N LEU A 437 26.91 39.23 -6.82
CA LEU A 437 26.48 37.86 -7.06
C LEU A 437 26.96 36.93 -5.95
N GLY A 438 26.06 36.63 -4.99
CA GLY A 438 26.33 35.62 -3.97
C GLY A 438 26.58 34.24 -4.57
N VAL A 439 27.65 33.56 -4.15
CA VAL A 439 27.92 32.16 -4.50
C VAL A 439 28.19 31.41 -3.21
N CYS A 440 27.33 30.44 -2.91
CA CYS A 440 27.41 29.65 -1.70
C CYS A 440 27.75 28.20 -2.04
N VAL A 441 28.63 27.60 -1.24
CA VAL A 441 28.89 26.16 -1.28
C VAL A 441 27.90 25.50 -0.32
N GLY A 442 27.11 24.57 -0.83
CA GLY A 442 26.17 23.80 -0.01
C GLY A 442 26.91 22.80 0.86
N SER A 443 26.56 22.77 2.14
CA SER A 443 27.04 21.82 3.15
C SER A 443 25.86 21.30 3.96
N VAL A 444 25.97 20.07 4.45
CA VAL A 444 24.95 19.45 5.31
C VAL A 444 25.58 19.17 6.68
N GLU A 445 25.09 19.86 7.71
CA GLU A 445 25.59 19.81 9.08
C GLU A 445 24.41 19.54 10.03
N LEU A 446 24.21 18.27 10.39
CA LEU A 446 23.03 17.85 11.15
C LEU A 446 23.23 17.92 12.68
N ALA A 447 24.27 18.63 13.14
CA ALA A 447 24.63 18.70 14.56
C ALA A 447 23.65 19.56 15.37
N ASP A 448 23.20 20.68 14.79
CA ASP A 448 22.16 21.56 15.31
C ASP A 448 20.79 21.33 14.64
N GLY A 449 20.72 20.39 13.70
CA GLY A 449 19.51 19.98 12.99
C GLY A 449 19.45 20.57 11.59
N LEU A 450 18.71 19.93 10.69
CA LEU A 450 18.59 20.35 9.29
C LEU A 450 17.95 21.73 9.19
N SER A 451 18.60 22.67 8.50
CA SER A 451 17.99 23.97 8.17
C SER A 451 16.82 23.76 7.24
N HIS A 452 15.61 24.02 7.73
CA HIS A 452 14.39 23.84 6.95
C HIS A 452 13.86 25.15 6.37
N PHE A 453 13.08 25.06 5.30
CA PHE A 453 12.47 26.22 4.68
C PHE A 453 11.41 26.88 5.57
N SER A 454 11.14 28.14 5.25
CA SER A 454 10.03 28.95 5.72
C SER A 454 9.04 29.21 4.59
N ASP A 455 7.94 29.91 4.86
CA ASP A 455 6.97 30.29 3.83
C ASP A 455 7.59 31.12 2.68
N PHE A 456 8.70 31.81 2.92
CA PHE A 456 9.35 32.66 1.91
C PHE A 456 10.14 31.88 0.86
N ASP A 457 10.66 30.72 1.23
CA ASP A 457 11.57 29.90 0.44
C ASP A 457 11.09 28.47 0.23
N ALA A 458 9.90 28.09 0.73
CA ALA A 458 9.27 26.77 0.55
C ALA A 458 9.26 26.27 -0.90
N ALA A 459 9.04 27.16 -1.88
CA ALA A 459 9.05 26.78 -3.29
C ALA A 459 10.43 26.34 -3.81
N ALA A 460 11.51 26.79 -3.17
CA ALA A 460 12.89 26.49 -3.57
C ALA A 460 13.60 25.53 -2.60
N GLY A 461 13.20 25.49 -1.33
CA GLY A 461 13.94 24.88 -0.24
C GLY A 461 15.19 25.69 0.16
N THR A 462 15.79 25.33 1.28
CA THR A 462 17.08 25.88 1.74
C THR A 462 18.23 25.31 0.93
N LEU A 463 19.41 25.96 0.98
CA LEU A 463 20.60 25.41 0.35
C LEU A 463 21.00 24.05 0.94
N GLU A 464 20.80 23.87 2.25
CA GLU A 464 21.15 22.63 2.93
C GLU A 464 20.25 21.47 2.50
N GLU A 465 18.93 21.65 2.46
CA GLU A 465 17.97 20.66 1.94
C GLU A 465 18.27 20.28 0.50
N ARG A 466 18.51 21.27 -0.38
CA ARG A 466 18.85 21.00 -1.78
C ARG A 466 20.16 20.23 -1.90
N THR A 467 21.15 20.54 -1.06
CA THR A 467 22.42 19.80 -1.01
C THR A 467 22.19 18.36 -0.58
N LEU A 468 21.38 18.14 0.46
CA LEU A 468 21.05 16.83 0.98
C LEU A 468 20.28 15.99 -0.06
N LEU A 469 19.18 16.50 -0.59
CA LEU A 469 18.30 15.78 -1.52
C LEU A 469 19.00 15.48 -2.85
N LYS A 470 19.70 16.46 -3.45
CA LYS A 470 20.36 16.26 -4.74
C LYS A 470 21.57 15.32 -4.67
N ALA A 471 22.10 15.05 -3.48
CA ALA A 471 23.11 14.01 -3.29
C ALA A 471 22.54 12.63 -3.62
N PHE A 472 21.29 12.40 -3.22
CA PHE A 472 20.63 11.10 -3.30
C PHE A 472 19.71 10.94 -4.49
N ASP A 473 19.19 11.99 -5.12
CA ASP A 473 18.35 11.91 -6.34
C ASP A 473 18.83 10.84 -7.37
N ASP A 474 17.96 9.88 -7.71
CA ASP A 474 18.19 8.86 -8.75
C ASP A 474 17.84 9.33 -10.17
N ALA A 475 17.31 10.55 -10.31
CA ALA A 475 16.77 11.14 -11.53
C ALA A 475 15.57 10.40 -12.14
N ASP A 476 14.98 9.41 -11.45
CA ASP A 476 13.76 8.74 -11.85
C ASP A 476 12.54 9.55 -11.36
N PRO A 477 11.79 10.21 -12.26
CA PRO A 477 10.66 11.03 -11.86
C PRO A 477 9.48 10.22 -11.27
N SER A 478 9.52 8.89 -11.33
CA SER A 478 8.53 7.99 -10.72
C SER A 478 8.89 7.53 -9.32
N THR A 479 10.11 7.83 -8.84
CA THR A 479 10.54 7.55 -7.47
C THR A 479 10.12 8.71 -6.55
N ILE A 480 9.64 8.36 -5.35
CA ILE A 480 9.53 9.30 -4.23
C ILE A 480 10.74 9.06 -3.30
N GLU A 481 11.58 10.07 -3.14
CA GLU A 481 12.71 10.04 -2.21
C GLU A 481 12.23 10.37 -0.80
N VAL A 482 12.60 9.56 0.18
CA VAL A 482 12.26 9.77 1.59
C VAL A 482 13.54 9.83 2.39
N LEU A 483 13.83 10.96 3.01
CA LEU A 483 14.95 11.11 3.92
C LEU A 483 14.46 11.14 5.36
N ILE A 484 15.14 10.36 6.21
CA ILE A 484 14.94 10.40 7.66
C ILE A 484 16.17 11.04 8.28
N VAL A 485 16.02 12.23 8.88
CA VAL A 485 17.11 12.99 9.50
C VAL A 485 17.03 12.97 11.03
N PRO A 486 18.11 13.29 11.76
CA PRO A 486 18.09 13.28 13.22
C PRO A 486 17.13 14.29 13.85
N ALA A 487 17.06 15.50 13.30
CA ALA A 487 16.22 16.61 13.77
C ALA A 487 16.19 17.73 12.71
N PHE A 488 15.15 18.55 12.73
CA PHE A 488 15.15 19.88 12.12
C PHE A 488 15.76 20.93 13.08
N GLY A 489 16.41 21.96 12.52
CA GLY A 489 17.19 22.95 13.29
C GLY A 489 16.37 23.96 14.11
N ARG A 490 15.03 23.97 13.99
CA ARG A 490 14.12 24.80 14.81
C ARG A 490 12.95 23.97 15.31
N ALA A 491 12.41 24.34 16.48
CA ALA A 491 11.31 23.63 17.10
C ALA A 491 10.01 23.72 16.26
N GLY A 492 9.27 22.61 16.19
CA GLY A 492 7.90 22.56 15.65
C GLY A 492 7.75 21.87 14.29
N ARG A 493 8.83 21.68 13.52
CA ARG A 493 8.80 20.93 12.26
C ARG A 493 9.21 19.47 12.50
N ILE A 494 8.44 18.53 11.98
CA ILE A 494 8.71 17.07 12.09
C ILE A 494 8.67 16.34 10.74
N GLY A 495 8.19 17.01 9.70
CA GLY A 495 8.07 16.52 8.34
C GLY A 495 7.92 17.69 7.37
N GLU A 496 8.41 17.51 6.14
CA GLU A 496 8.19 18.40 5.01
C GLU A 496 8.25 17.64 3.68
N SER A 497 7.62 18.23 2.67
CA SER A 497 7.47 17.64 1.34
C SER A 497 7.76 18.64 0.23
N PHE A 498 8.50 18.19 -0.78
CA PHE A 498 8.76 18.92 -2.01
C PHE A 498 7.86 18.34 -3.11
N ILE A 499 6.71 18.98 -3.31
CA ILE A 499 5.78 18.63 -4.38
C ILE A 499 6.29 19.12 -5.74
N PHE A 500 5.68 18.66 -6.82
CA PHE A 500 5.98 19.19 -8.14
C PHE A 500 5.43 20.61 -8.27
N SER A 501 6.30 21.56 -8.59
CA SER A 501 5.89 22.92 -8.95
C SER A 501 6.73 23.43 -10.12
N GLU A 502 6.15 24.34 -10.91
CA GLU A 502 6.79 24.84 -12.12
C GLU A 502 8.11 25.55 -11.81
N GLY A 503 9.21 24.97 -12.29
CA GLY A 503 10.55 25.51 -12.10
C GLY A 503 11.14 25.30 -10.71
N ALA A 504 10.57 24.44 -9.87
CA ALA A 504 11.25 23.91 -8.69
C ALA A 504 12.34 22.92 -9.10
N SER A 505 13.45 22.94 -8.36
CA SER A 505 14.56 22.03 -8.57
C SER A 505 14.43 20.71 -7.81
N LEU A 506 13.57 20.70 -6.80
CA LEU A 506 13.24 19.55 -5.97
C LEU A 506 11.80 19.15 -6.27
N ARG A 507 11.53 17.85 -6.23
CA ARG A 507 10.21 17.27 -6.45
C ARG A 507 10.19 15.85 -5.89
N ASN A 508 9.00 15.36 -5.57
CA ASN A 508 8.75 13.99 -5.13
C ASN A 508 9.68 13.58 -3.98
N ALA A 509 9.91 14.49 -3.04
CA ALA A 509 10.79 14.25 -1.90
C ALA A 509 10.10 14.56 -0.58
N VAL A 510 10.30 13.68 0.39
CA VAL A 510 9.88 13.82 1.78
C VAL A 510 11.12 13.88 2.66
N ILE A 511 11.13 14.79 3.62
CA ILE A 511 12.08 14.76 4.74
C ILE A 511 11.27 14.67 6.02
N VAL A 512 11.56 13.66 6.84
CA VAL A 512 10.97 13.51 8.18
C VAL A 512 12.08 13.39 9.20
N ASP A 513 11.83 13.87 10.41
CA ASP A 513 12.81 13.77 11.48
C ASP A 513 12.48 12.66 12.49
N ARG A 514 13.41 12.45 13.42
CA ARG A 514 13.25 11.49 14.51
C ARG A 514 12.00 11.74 15.35
N ALA A 515 11.61 13.00 15.59
CA ALA A 515 10.46 13.33 16.42
C ALA A 515 9.16 12.91 15.73
N GLY A 516 9.04 13.14 14.42
CA GLY A 516 7.93 12.67 13.60
C GLY A 516 7.77 11.15 13.66
N ILE A 517 8.86 10.41 13.50
CA ILE A 517 8.87 8.94 13.58
C ILE A 517 8.55 8.45 15.01
N ARG A 518 9.10 9.10 16.05
CA ARG A 518 8.83 8.72 17.44
C ARG A 518 7.37 8.94 17.86
N ALA A 519 6.71 9.93 17.27
CA ALA A 519 5.30 10.16 17.50
C ALA A 519 4.44 9.01 16.92
N GLY A 520 4.92 8.30 15.90
CA GLY A 520 4.28 7.11 15.31
C GLY A 520 2.82 7.38 14.96
N ALA A 521 1.91 6.54 15.45
CA ALA A 521 0.47 6.66 15.23
C ALA A 521 -0.19 7.92 15.85
N ARG A 522 0.57 8.81 16.50
CA ARG A 522 0.06 10.13 16.94
C ARG A 522 0.17 11.17 15.83
N SER A 523 1.26 11.16 15.07
CA SER A 523 1.54 12.14 14.02
C SER A 523 1.24 11.60 12.62
N PHE A 524 1.48 10.30 12.40
CA PHE A 524 1.53 9.69 11.07
C PHE A 524 2.35 10.52 10.06
N ALA A 525 3.43 11.16 10.54
CA ALA A 525 4.17 12.18 9.80
C ALA A 525 4.58 11.71 8.40
N LEU A 526 5.17 10.53 8.26
CA LEU A 526 5.56 10.01 6.95
C LEU A 526 4.36 9.83 6.00
N ALA A 527 3.25 9.28 6.49
CA ALA A 527 2.06 9.09 5.66
C ALA A 527 1.42 10.42 5.25
N HIS A 528 1.45 11.42 6.13
CA HIS A 528 1.01 12.78 5.88
C HIS A 528 1.86 13.46 4.80
N GLU A 529 3.19 13.42 4.93
CA GLU A 529 4.11 14.01 3.95
C GLU A 529 3.97 13.35 2.57
N LEU A 530 3.83 12.03 2.52
CA LEU A 530 3.50 11.33 1.28
C LEU A 530 2.18 11.84 0.66
N GLY A 531 1.26 12.35 1.46
CA GLY A 531 0.01 12.94 0.99
C GLY A 531 0.17 14.27 0.27
N HIS A 532 1.08 15.15 0.70
CA HIS A 532 1.38 16.36 -0.08
C HIS A 532 1.82 16.00 -1.50
N ILE A 533 2.65 14.97 -1.64
CA ILE A 533 3.12 14.48 -2.94
C ILE A 533 2.00 13.79 -3.72
N LEU A 534 1.36 12.78 -3.13
CA LEU A 534 0.40 11.94 -3.83
C LEU A 534 -0.85 12.72 -4.27
N LEU A 535 -1.28 13.69 -3.47
CA LEU A 535 -2.42 14.54 -3.74
C LEU A 535 -2.06 15.77 -4.56
N ASP A 536 -0.77 16.07 -4.76
CA ASP A 536 -0.30 17.35 -5.31
C ASP A 536 -1.00 18.52 -4.59
N LEU A 537 -0.86 18.55 -3.26
CA LEU A 537 -1.56 19.48 -2.38
C LEU A 537 -0.54 20.30 -1.57
N PRO A 538 -0.32 21.58 -1.91
CA PRO A 538 0.46 22.49 -1.08
C PRO A 538 -0.32 22.90 0.18
N GLY A 539 0.39 23.03 1.31
CA GLY A 539 -0.19 23.42 2.60
C GLY A 539 -1.18 22.41 3.16
N HIS A 540 -1.85 22.77 4.27
CA HIS A 540 -2.80 21.89 4.95
C HIS A 540 -4.25 22.39 4.77
N PRO A 541 -5.26 21.50 4.72
CA PRO A 541 -6.66 21.89 4.58
C PRO A 541 -7.20 22.77 5.73
N ASP A 542 -6.67 22.59 6.93
CA ASP A 542 -6.99 23.31 8.18
C ASP A 542 -6.39 24.73 8.22
N ASP A 543 -5.30 25.00 7.48
CA ASP A 543 -4.78 26.37 7.29
C ASP A 543 -5.86 27.35 6.75
N TYR A 544 -6.91 26.80 6.12
CA TYR A 544 -7.98 27.56 5.46
C TYR A 544 -9.40 27.05 5.82
N GLY A 545 -9.53 26.10 6.74
CA GLY A 545 -10.73 25.28 6.94
C GLY A 545 -11.14 25.07 8.41
N VAL A 546 -12.13 24.20 8.62
CA VAL A 546 -12.48 23.70 9.96
C VAL A 546 -11.57 22.51 10.26
N ASP A 547 -10.86 22.56 11.39
CA ASP A 547 -10.04 21.48 11.92
C ASP A 547 -10.82 20.15 11.97
N ARG A 548 -10.23 19.11 11.38
CA ARG A 548 -10.72 17.74 11.28
C ARG A 548 -9.60 16.79 11.67
N PRO A 549 -9.36 16.63 12.98
CA PRO A 549 -8.20 15.91 13.52
C PRO A 549 -8.15 14.42 13.18
N SER A 550 -9.24 13.85 12.65
CA SER A 550 -9.28 12.46 12.16
C SER A 550 -8.83 12.31 10.70
N LEU A 551 -8.69 13.39 9.94
CA LEU A 551 -8.19 13.33 8.57
C LEU A 551 -6.66 13.25 8.57
N LEU A 552 -6.10 12.54 7.59
CA LEU A 552 -4.66 12.36 7.47
C LEU A 552 -3.95 13.68 7.13
N MET A 553 -4.54 14.49 6.24
CA MET A 553 -3.91 15.71 5.74
C MET A 553 -4.06 16.92 6.67
N ASP A 554 -4.65 16.75 7.85
CA ASP A 554 -4.81 17.80 8.84
C ASP A 554 -3.52 18.01 9.66
N ALA A 555 -3.05 19.26 9.78
CA ALA A 555 -1.75 19.61 10.36
C ALA A 555 -1.71 19.60 11.89
N ASP A 556 -2.87 19.68 12.57
CA ASP A 556 -2.97 19.79 14.03
C ASP A 556 -2.59 18.48 14.79
N ALA A 557 -1.88 17.57 14.13
CA ALA A 557 -1.28 16.36 14.69
C ALA A 557 -0.27 16.61 15.84
N THR A 558 -0.01 17.87 16.21
CA THR A 558 0.75 18.24 17.41
C THR A 558 -0.13 18.38 18.67
N ASP A 559 -1.47 18.43 18.56
CA ASP A 559 -2.35 18.38 19.71
C ASP A 559 -2.45 16.94 20.27
N PRO A 560 -1.97 16.67 21.49
CA PRO A 560 -2.13 15.37 22.13
C PRO A 560 -3.59 15.05 22.50
N SER A 561 -4.59 15.90 22.23
CA SER A 561 -6.00 15.53 22.36
C SER A 561 -6.54 14.79 21.12
N VAL A 562 -5.83 14.89 19.99
CA VAL A 562 -6.16 14.39 18.65
C VAL A 562 -5.68 12.94 18.46
N PHE A 563 -5.96 12.07 19.43
CA PHE A 563 -5.64 10.65 19.33
C PHE A 563 -6.77 9.89 18.65
N GLY A 564 -6.44 9.14 17.59
CA GLY A 564 -7.43 8.31 16.92
C GLY A 564 -6.93 7.79 15.58
N PRO A 565 -7.72 6.90 14.95
CA PRO A 565 -7.37 6.37 13.64
C PRO A 565 -7.55 7.46 12.57
N ARG A 566 -6.59 7.57 11.66
CA ARG A 566 -6.61 8.59 10.59
C ARG A 566 -7.35 8.10 9.36
N ARG A 567 -7.95 9.05 8.62
CA ARG A 567 -8.80 8.79 7.46
C ARG A 567 -8.35 9.56 6.24
N LEU A 568 -8.46 8.89 5.10
CA LEU A 568 -8.46 9.52 3.78
C LEU A 568 -9.90 9.54 3.27
N THR A 569 -10.34 10.70 2.78
CA THR A 569 -11.67 10.83 2.20
C THR A 569 -11.71 10.16 0.82
N LEU A 570 -12.92 9.92 0.29
CA LEU A 570 -13.06 9.45 -1.09
C LEU A 570 -12.46 10.45 -2.10
N SER A 571 -12.64 11.74 -1.86
CA SER A 571 -12.03 12.79 -2.67
C SER A 571 -10.50 12.75 -2.65
N ASP A 572 -9.89 12.43 -1.51
CA ASP A 572 -8.43 12.28 -1.42
C ASP A 572 -7.96 11.10 -2.28
N CYS A 573 -8.63 9.95 -2.17
CA CYS A 573 -8.30 8.79 -2.99
C CYS A 573 -8.43 9.08 -4.49
N GLU A 574 -9.52 9.69 -4.92
CA GLU A 574 -9.69 10.07 -6.33
C GLU A 574 -8.66 11.11 -6.79
N ARG A 575 -8.33 12.08 -5.93
CA ARG A 575 -7.29 13.08 -6.21
C ARG A 575 -5.93 12.41 -6.35
N ALA A 576 -5.56 11.50 -5.46
CA ALA A 576 -4.32 10.74 -5.54
C ALA A 576 -4.21 10.00 -6.88
N ILE A 577 -5.27 9.34 -7.34
CA ILE A 577 -5.27 8.65 -8.64
C ILE A 577 -5.22 9.64 -9.82
N ARG A 578 -5.87 10.81 -9.73
CA ARG A 578 -5.79 11.83 -10.78
C ARG A 578 -4.39 12.44 -10.90
N GLN A 579 -3.73 12.73 -9.78
CA GLN A 579 -2.46 13.46 -9.74
C GLN A 579 -1.23 12.57 -9.81
N SER A 580 -1.35 11.34 -9.32
CA SER A 580 -0.23 10.40 -9.22
C SER A 580 -0.47 9.07 -9.92
N GLY A 581 -1.70 8.78 -10.39
CA GLY A 581 -2.04 7.51 -11.03
C GLY A 581 -1.35 7.25 -12.38
N PRO A 582 -1.57 6.07 -12.99
CA PRO A 582 -0.87 5.67 -14.22
C PRO A 582 -1.09 6.57 -15.45
N LYS A 583 -2.14 7.42 -15.40
CA LYS A 583 -2.50 8.36 -16.47
C LYS A 583 -2.22 9.83 -16.09
N ALA A 584 -1.63 10.06 -14.93
CA ALA A 584 -1.32 11.39 -14.45
C ALA A 584 -0.14 12.01 -15.22
N PRO A 585 0.02 13.35 -15.18
CA PRO A 585 1.18 14.01 -15.79
C PRO A 585 2.52 13.51 -15.23
N MET A 586 2.54 13.13 -13.95
CA MET A 586 3.67 12.55 -13.26
C MET A 586 3.23 11.25 -12.59
N PRO A 587 3.39 10.10 -13.27
CA PRO A 587 2.88 8.82 -12.78
C PRO A 587 3.78 8.27 -11.67
N LEU A 588 3.50 8.67 -10.42
CA LEU A 588 4.16 8.15 -9.22
C LEU A 588 3.58 6.78 -8.78
N LEU A 589 2.37 6.47 -9.24
CA LEU A 589 1.65 5.24 -8.95
C LEU A 589 1.50 4.41 -10.23
N SER A 590 1.83 3.13 -10.11
CA SER A 590 1.61 2.13 -11.14
C SER A 590 0.45 1.21 -10.77
N ALA A 591 -0.27 0.69 -11.77
CA ALA A 591 -1.30 -0.31 -11.51
C ALA A 591 -0.65 -1.59 -10.98
N TRP A 592 -1.19 -2.13 -9.89
CA TRP A 592 -0.74 -3.38 -9.29
C TRP A 592 -1.96 -4.27 -9.06
N PRO A 593 -2.38 -5.04 -10.08
CA PRO A 593 -3.64 -5.77 -10.05
C PRO A 593 -3.79 -6.71 -8.85
N LEU A 594 -5.02 -6.84 -8.35
CA LEU A 594 -5.38 -7.83 -7.32
C LEU A 594 -5.32 -9.27 -7.85
N SER A 595 -5.59 -9.46 -9.15
CA SER A 595 -5.51 -10.73 -9.87
C SER A 595 -4.30 -10.75 -10.81
N GLY A 596 -3.60 -11.88 -10.95
CA GLY A 596 -2.64 -12.09 -12.04
C GLY A 596 -1.15 -11.82 -11.76
N SER A 597 -0.67 -11.90 -10.52
CA SER A 597 0.77 -11.68 -10.20
C SER A 597 1.68 -12.92 -10.22
N ARG A 598 1.25 -14.08 -10.75
CA ARG A 598 2.18 -15.17 -11.08
C ARG A 598 2.80 -14.96 -12.48
N ARG A 599 3.62 -13.92 -12.63
CA ARG A 599 4.66 -13.96 -13.67
C ARG A 599 5.70 -14.96 -13.21
N THR A 600 5.71 -16.13 -13.84
CA THR A 600 6.81 -17.09 -13.81
C THR A 600 8.12 -16.32 -14.04
N PRO A 601 9.20 -16.54 -13.27
CA PRO A 601 10.48 -15.92 -13.58
C PRO A 601 10.86 -16.27 -15.02
N PRO A 602 11.35 -15.31 -15.83
CA PRO A 602 11.78 -15.60 -17.18
C PRO A 602 12.82 -16.73 -17.13
N LYS A 603 12.56 -17.82 -17.86
CA LYS A 603 13.58 -18.85 -18.07
C LYS A 603 14.79 -18.15 -18.67
N THR A 604 15.90 -18.20 -17.95
CA THR A 604 17.20 -17.81 -18.47
C THR A 604 17.41 -18.53 -19.81
N PRO A 605 17.67 -17.82 -20.92
CA PRO A 605 18.08 -18.48 -22.14
C PRO A 605 19.41 -19.20 -21.88
N ARG A 606 19.48 -20.47 -22.27
CA ARG A 606 20.71 -21.26 -22.28
C ARG A 606 21.68 -20.72 -23.32
#